data_AF-A0A1F7S210-F1
#
_entry.id   AF-A0A1F7S210-F1
#
_cell.length_a   1.000
_cell.length_b   1.000
_cell.length_c   1.000
_cell.angle_alpha   90.00
_cell.angle_beta   90.00
_cell.angle_gamma   90.00
#
_symmetry.space_group_name_H-M   'P 1'
#
loop_
_entity.id
_entity.type
_entity.pdbx_description
1 polymer ?
#
loop_
_entity_poly.entity_id
_entity_poly.type
_entity_poly.pdbx_seq_one_letter_code
_entity_poly.pdbx_strand_id
1 'polypeptide(L)'
;MKNLIRCCVVTIICFIPVLHVSLAYGGSISGILFHDKNLNGEFDTGEEFIEDVLVSLYGFDGSRIHIETYTDSYGVFSFFGLNNGNYVVNVAPSLEIRFSSQSLRCASPLNFPVGRHRFNYGEYTVSNLQLPAFKYIGSGDSIGFCTSLCNITTVSPECYQKEVESRLKVINPAATLDNQSVPGSETKDLLTLVRLRNIWTIVDGGPQFVTISIGGNDFLNNDGDDSSCGQAWINARANAQEIISQLVSQLPGTDIEINTVYDNDADGTYPGTAPFHARWVEVWNQLIRDIAVSQRRHVTIAEIYPEYRHCDTDNSNCCGNPDLVCRDSAFPLPADNIHPTDDGYRVHSEKLWESVGGISIPGTNGTTDYTDVDFGFIPQMTVKYPSSTSYISGTGAVNLDRIYALDDSYASIPLGNQEIRISGFDAVPVGTITRVVGCVRYKTSGTYVNDTYRFEISVDGTFTSPPASLNPFNLNTIIPLIGGAGNSGAVVNAYPEYSSWREVSNLVTKNYDSTIDGHYHRPDIDWSDISNLSIRFRSEAVSGDDLMNIELDCAWLEIYGIPDLITPTPTPELTMVPLIPGSIIVIIMILLTIVFICADKFLKRSF
;
A
#
# COMPACT_ATOMS: atom_id res chain seq x y z
N MET A 1 -2.16 -15.16 92.81
CA MET A 1 -3.26 -15.19 91.82
C MET A 1 -3.45 -13.78 91.27
N LYS A 2 -3.33 -13.64 89.95
CA LYS A 2 -3.85 -12.59 89.06
C LYS A 2 -3.30 -11.14 89.17
N ASN A 3 -2.75 -10.71 88.02
CA ASN A 3 -2.89 -9.39 87.36
C ASN A 3 -2.05 -8.23 87.94
N LEU A 4 -1.46 -7.29 87.20
CA LEU A 4 -1.39 -6.93 85.78
C LEU A 4 -0.25 -5.89 85.71
N ILE A 5 0.79 -6.03 84.88
CA ILE A 5 1.74 -4.92 84.60
C ILE A 5 1.47 -4.46 83.17
N ARG A 6 0.99 -3.21 83.06
CA ARG A 6 0.74 -2.51 81.78
C ARG A 6 2.08 -2.21 81.11
N CYS A 7 2.31 -2.78 79.93
CA CYS A 7 3.32 -2.27 78.99
C CYS A 7 2.73 -1.04 78.27
N CYS A 8 3.38 0.11 78.42
CA CYS A 8 3.20 1.26 77.54
C CYS A 8 3.78 0.91 76.17
N VAL A 9 2.91 0.80 75.15
CA VAL A 9 3.33 0.81 73.74
C VAL A 9 3.49 2.27 73.33
N VAL A 10 4.74 2.68 73.08
CA VAL A 10 5.04 3.93 72.40
C VAL A 10 4.88 3.67 70.90
N THR A 11 3.81 4.19 70.31
CA THR A 11 3.60 4.15 68.86
C THR A 11 4.52 5.18 68.21
N ILE A 12 5.63 4.73 67.62
CA ILE A 12 6.40 5.54 66.66
C ILE A 12 5.60 5.56 65.36
N ILE A 13 4.95 6.68 65.06
CA ILE A 13 4.34 6.92 63.76
C ILE A 13 5.48 7.21 62.79
N CYS A 14 5.92 6.18 62.06
CA CYS A 14 6.81 6.33 60.92
C CYS A 14 5.96 6.88 59.76
N PHE A 15 6.12 8.16 59.43
CA PHE A 15 5.65 8.71 58.16
C PHE A 15 6.50 8.08 57.05
N ILE A 16 6.07 6.94 56.53
CA ILE A 16 6.50 6.50 55.19
C ILE A 16 5.72 7.40 54.23
N PRO A 17 6.37 8.23 53.39
CA PRO A 17 5.66 8.82 52.27
C PRO A 17 5.20 7.63 51.42
N VAL A 18 3.90 7.33 51.47
CA VAL A 18 3.28 6.48 50.45
C VAL A 18 3.36 7.33 49.19
N LEU A 19 4.46 7.17 48.45
CA LEU A 19 4.51 7.56 47.06
C LEU A 19 3.34 6.81 46.43
N HIS A 20 2.27 7.55 46.12
CA HIS A 20 1.27 7.06 45.22
C HIS A 20 1.96 6.94 43.87
N VAL A 21 2.61 5.79 43.63
CA VAL A 21 2.80 5.33 42.26
C VAL A 21 1.37 5.03 41.82
N SER A 22 0.73 6.04 41.25
CA SER A 22 -0.36 5.78 40.33
C SER A 22 0.25 4.87 39.27
N LEU A 23 -0.07 3.58 39.31
CA LEU A 23 -0.06 2.78 38.10
C LEU A 23 -1.15 3.41 37.23
N ALA A 24 -0.81 4.52 36.57
CA ALA A 24 -1.55 4.94 35.40
C ALA A 24 -1.41 3.74 34.46
N TYR A 25 -2.50 3.02 34.26
CA TYR A 25 -2.56 2.03 33.20
C TYR A 25 -2.40 2.87 31.93
N GLY A 26 -1.21 2.82 31.32
CA GLY A 26 -0.96 3.50 30.05
C GLY A 26 -1.78 2.82 28.96
N GLY A 27 -1.95 3.50 27.83
CA GLY A 27 -2.54 2.86 26.66
C GLY A 27 -1.71 1.68 26.18
N SER A 28 -2.31 0.85 25.33
CA SER A 28 -1.63 -0.23 24.65
C SER A 28 -1.91 -0.22 23.16
N ILE A 29 -0.97 -0.79 22.41
CA ILE A 29 -1.08 -1.00 20.97
C ILE A 29 -0.74 -2.47 20.73
N SER A 30 -1.67 -3.23 20.18
CA SER A 30 -1.50 -4.64 19.83
C SER A 30 -2.24 -4.97 18.55
N GLY A 31 -1.85 -6.07 17.93
CA GLY A 31 -2.52 -6.63 16.77
C GLY A 31 -1.91 -7.97 16.40
N ILE A 32 -2.33 -8.50 15.26
CA ILE A 32 -1.87 -9.77 14.73
C ILE A 32 -1.33 -9.66 13.30
N LEU A 33 -0.31 -10.48 13.01
CA LEU A 33 0.19 -10.71 11.66
C LEU A 33 -0.24 -12.09 11.19
N PHE A 34 -0.81 -12.16 9.99
CA PHE A 34 -1.38 -13.40 9.46
C PHE A 34 -1.25 -13.48 7.93
N HIS A 35 -1.29 -14.71 7.42
CA HIS A 35 -1.39 -14.99 6.00
C HIS A 35 -2.83 -14.78 5.53
N ASP A 36 -3.08 -13.63 4.92
CA ASP A 36 -4.38 -13.24 4.38
C ASP A 36 -4.60 -13.90 3.01
N LYS A 37 -5.28 -15.03 3.05
CA LYS A 37 -5.48 -15.93 1.91
C LYS A 37 -6.57 -15.44 0.97
N ASN A 38 -7.50 -14.63 1.47
CA ASN A 38 -8.66 -14.15 0.72
C ASN A 38 -8.61 -12.65 0.37
N LEU A 39 -7.55 -11.95 0.78
CA LEU A 39 -7.26 -10.55 0.50
C LEU A 39 -8.26 -9.56 1.11
N ASN A 40 -8.80 -9.86 2.29
CA ASN A 40 -9.79 -9.01 2.94
C ASN A 40 -9.21 -8.15 4.09
N GLY A 41 -7.94 -8.33 4.43
CA GLY A 41 -7.25 -7.66 5.53
C GLY A 41 -7.90 -7.89 6.91
N GLU A 42 -8.72 -8.93 7.06
CA GLU A 42 -9.30 -9.40 8.32
C GLU A 42 -8.75 -10.80 8.58
N PHE A 43 -8.43 -11.11 9.84
CA PHE A 43 -8.04 -12.47 10.17
C PHE A 43 -9.26 -13.39 10.17
N ASP A 44 -9.25 -14.37 9.27
CA ASP A 44 -10.31 -15.36 9.14
C ASP A 44 -9.96 -16.74 9.69
N THR A 45 -11.00 -17.52 9.97
CA THR A 45 -10.82 -18.92 10.35
C THR A 45 -10.14 -19.71 9.23
N GLY A 46 -8.96 -20.26 9.52
CA GLY A 46 -8.17 -21.06 8.57
C GLY A 46 -6.96 -20.32 7.98
N GLU A 47 -6.81 -19.05 8.32
CA GLU A 47 -5.59 -18.28 8.06
C GLU A 47 -4.53 -18.58 9.11
N GLU A 48 -3.27 -18.54 8.66
CA GLU A 48 -2.12 -18.92 9.48
C GLU A 48 -1.49 -17.66 10.07
N PHE A 49 -1.08 -17.73 11.33
CA PHE A 49 -0.34 -16.64 11.96
C PHE A 49 1.10 -16.57 11.45
N ILE A 50 1.69 -15.38 11.49
CA ILE A 50 3.10 -15.16 11.12
C ILE A 50 3.90 -14.85 12.38
N GLU A 51 4.68 -15.82 12.84
CA GLU A 51 5.56 -15.72 14.01
C GLU A 51 6.92 -15.07 13.69
N ASP A 52 7.62 -14.60 14.73
CA ASP A 52 8.99 -14.10 14.66
C ASP A 52 9.23 -12.90 13.72
N VAL A 53 8.20 -12.08 13.47
CA VAL A 53 8.32 -10.83 12.70
C VAL A 53 8.63 -9.66 13.63
N LEU A 54 9.66 -8.88 13.29
CA LEU A 54 10.00 -7.66 14.01
C LEU A 54 8.92 -6.58 13.79
N VAL A 55 8.33 -6.13 14.90
CA VAL A 55 7.42 -4.99 14.95
C VAL A 55 8.06 -3.90 15.81
N SER A 56 8.14 -2.69 15.26
CA SER A 56 8.69 -1.52 15.92
C SER A 56 7.59 -0.49 16.18
N LEU A 57 7.63 0.12 17.35
CA LEU A 57 6.83 1.29 17.69
C LEU A 57 7.77 2.47 17.88
N TYR A 58 7.51 3.52 17.13
CA TYR A 58 8.33 4.72 17.15
C TYR A 58 7.43 5.95 17.27
N GLY A 59 7.74 6.87 18.19
CA GLY A 59 6.83 7.97 18.45
C GLY A 59 7.34 8.97 19.46
N PHE A 60 6.43 9.84 19.88
CA PHE A 60 6.68 10.83 20.91
C PHE A 60 5.46 10.99 21.82
N ASP A 61 5.71 10.87 23.12
CA ASP A 61 4.69 10.84 24.19
C ASP A 61 5.01 11.79 25.35
N GLY A 62 5.82 12.82 25.06
CA GLY A 62 6.55 13.62 26.05
C GLY A 62 8.05 13.31 26.05
N SER A 63 8.43 12.13 25.57
CA SER A 63 9.79 11.75 25.22
C SER A 63 9.81 10.96 23.92
N ARG A 64 10.97 10.85 23.28
CA ARG A 64 11.10 10.03 22.06
C ARG A 64 11.11 8.55 22.44
N ILE A 65 10.20 7.79 21.84
CA ILE A 65 10.07 6.35 22.03
C ILE A 65 10.55 5.62 20.78
N HIS A 66 11.30 4.55 21.01
CA HIS A 66 11.62 3.54 20.01
C HIS A 66 11.73 2.20 20.73
N ILE A 67 10.70 1.35 20.57
CA ILE A 67 10.62 0.04 21.20
C ILE A 67 10.30 -1.01 20.14
N GLU A 68 10.82 -2.20 20.34
CA GLU A 68 10.70 -3.33 19.41
C GLU A 68 10.14 -4.54 20.14
N THR A 69 9.35 -5.33 19.43
CA THR A 69 8.88 -6.65 19.85
C THR A 69 8.86 -7.57 18.64
N TYR A 70 8.72 -8.86 18.88
CA TYR A 70 8.47 -9.85 17.84
C TYR A 70 7.04 -10.37 17.98
N THR A 71 6.44 -10.78 16.86
CA THR A 71 5.20 -11.56 16.91
C THR A 71 5.46 -12.92 17.54
N ASP A 72 4.52 -13.37 18.38
CA ASP A 72 4.59 -14.69 18.99
C ASP A 72 4.08 -15.82 18.06
N SER A 73 3.96 -17.04 18.56
CA SER A 73 3.45 -18.20 17.80
C SER A 73 1.99 -18.08 17.34
N TYR A 74 1.27 -17.07 17.83
CA TYR A 74 -0.07 -16.71 17.42
C TYR A 74 -0.07 -15.42 16.58
N GLY A 75 1.09 -14.97 16.10
CA GLY A 75 1.23 -13.77 15.29
C GLY A 75 0.99 -12.47 16.08
N VAL A 76 0.83 -12.55 17.41
CA VAL A 76 0.44 -11.42 18.25
C VAL A 76 1.66 -10.58 18.58
N PHE A 77 1.54 -9.25 18.45
CA PHE A 77 2.47 -8.29 19.03
C PHE A 77 1.74 -7.34 19.97
N SER A 78 2.47 -6.76 20.93
CA SER A 78 1.88 -5.81 21.87
C SER A 78 2.91 -4.85 22.50
N PHE A 79 2.49 -3.61 22.68
CA PHE A 79 3.18 -2.56 23.42
C PHE A 79 2.26 -2.04 24.53
N PHE A 80 2.76 -1.96 25.76
CA PHE A 80 1.96 -1.56 26.94
C PHE A 80 2.56 -0.37 27.65
N GLY A 81 1.75 0.32 28.46
CA GLY A 81 2.22 1.41 29.30
C GLY A 81 2.57 2.67 28.50
N LEU A 82 1.91 2.87 27.37
CA LEU A 82 2.13 3.99 26.49
C LEU A 82 1.45 5.25 27.06
N ASN A 83 2.16 6.38 27.05
CA ASN A 83 1.54 7.65 27.39
C ASN A 83 0.78 8.21 26.19
N ASN A 84 0.05 9.29 26.43
CA ASN A 84 -0.62 10.04 25.39
C ASN A 84 0.40 10.61 24.41
N GLY A 85 0.21 10.40 23.12
CA GLY A 85 1.23 10.72 22.14
C GLY A 85 0.86 10.28 20.73
N ASN A 86 1.77 10.57 19.80
CA ASN A 86 1.71 10.11 18.42
C ASN A 86 2.77 9.04 18.20
N TYR A 87 2.35 7.93 17.63
CA TYR A 87 3.17 6.77 17.37
C TYR A 87 3.01 6.31 15.93
N VAL A 88 4.00 5.60 15.44
CA VAL A 88 3.99 4.86 14.18
C VAL A 88 4.36 3.42 14.52
N VAL A 89 3.46 2.50 14.19
CA VAL A 89 3.75 1.06 14.16
C VAL A 89 4.32 0.73 12.80
N ASN A 90 5.45 0.04 12.78
CA ASN A 90 6.05 -0.43 11.56
C ASN A 90 6.42 -1.90 11.67
N VAL A 91 6.04 -2.65 10.63
CA VAL A 91 6.40 -4.04 10.44
C VAL A 91 7.61 -4.08 9.52
N ALA A 92 8.57 -4.97 9.81
CA ALA A 92 9.70 -5.22 8.91
C ALA A 92 9.42 -6.50 8.08
N PRO A 93 8.60 -6.43 7.02
CA PRO A 93 8.36 -7.59 6.16
C PRO A 93 9.62 -7.92 5.36
N SER A 94 9.78 -9.19 4.99
CA SER A 94 10.70 -9.60 3.93
C SER A 94 10.09 -9.37 2.55
N LEU A 95 10.92 -9.22 1.51
CA LEU A 95 10.47 -9.19 0.10
C LEU A 95 9.65 -10.44 -0.32
N GLU A 96 9.73 -11.53 0.43
CA GLU A 96 8.99 -12.77 0.21
C GLU A 96 7.53 -12.72 0.68
N ILE A 97 7.08 -11.62 1.29
CA ILE A 97 5.68 -11.40 1.67
C ILE A 97 5.22 -10.01 1.23
N ARG A 98 3.97 -9.90 0.77
CA ARG A 98 3.35 -8.62 0.42
C ARG A 98 2.14 -8.35 1.29
N PHE A 99 1.91 -7.10 1.62
CA PHE A 99 0.70 -6.66 2.31
C PHE A 99 -0.54 -6.98 1.46
N SER A 100 -1.56 -7.55 2.07
CA SER A 100 -2.85 -7.73 1.43
C SER A 100 -3.61 -6.40 1.40
N SER A 101 -4.50 -6.23 0.41
CA SER A 101 -5.40 -5.07 0.44
C SER A 101 -6.52 -5.36 1.43
N GLN A 102 -7.05 -4.36 2.12
CA GLN A 102 -8.18 -4.59 3.01
C GLN A 102 -9.51 -4.62 2.24
N SER A 103 -10.44 -5.48 2.67
CA SER A 103 -11.80 -5.57 2.15
C SER A 103 -12.59 -4.30 2.47
N LEU A 104 -13.42 -3.91 1.51
CA LEU A 104 -14.26 -2.72 1.54
C LEU A 104 -15.71 -3.05 1.84
N ARG A 105 -16.02 -4.31 2.13
CA ARG A 105 -17.38 -4.72 2.47
C ARG A 105 -17.89 -3.81 3.58
N CYS A 106 -19.16 -3.45 3.46
CA CYS A 106 -19.89 -2.64 4.40
C CYS A 106 -19.71 -3.11 5.85
N ALA A 107 -18.77 -2.52 6.57
CA ALA A 107 -18.62 -2.76 8.00
C ALA A 107 -19.56 -1.78 8.73
N SER A 108 -20.57 -2.32 9.40
CA SER A 108 -21.48 -1.56 10.26
C SER A 108 -21.17 -1.83 11.74
N PRO A 109 -21.20 -0.84 12.64
CA PRO A 109 -21.18 0.62 12.43
C PRO A 109 -19.77 1.22 12.51
N LEU A 110 -19.55 2.32 11.79
CA LEU A 110 -18.29 3.07 11.80
C LEU A 110 -18.27 4.05 13.00
N ASN A 111 -17.27 3.94 13.88
CA ASN A 111 -17.05 4.94 14.94
C ASN A 111 -16.43 6.19 14.34
N PHE A 112 -17.23 7.20 14.00
CA PHE A 112 -16.69 8.46 13.49
C PHE A 112 -15.58 9.05 14.43
N PRO A 113 -14.44 9.59 13.92
CA PRO A 113 -14.10 9.86 12.51
C PRO A 113 -13.49 8.70 11.74
N VAL A 114 -13.15 7.59 12.40
CA VAL A 114 -12.54 6.44 11.75
C VAL A 114 -13.39 5.22 12.00
N GLY A 115 -14.09 4.78 10.96
CA GLY A 115 -14.96 3.63 11.05
C GLY A 115 -14.25 2.34 11.42
N ARG A 116 -13.83 1.57 10.42
CA ARG A 116 -12.93 0.43 10.66
C ARG A 116 -11.51 0.96 10.54
N HIS A 117 -10.66 0.75 11.54
CA HIS A 117 -9.25 1.08 11.45
C HIS A 117 -8.61 0.30 10.29
N ARG A 118 -7.89 1.00 9.41
CA ARG A 118 -7.25 0.37 8.24
C ARG A 118 -5.76 0.65 8.25
N PHE A 119 -5.09 0.04 9.21
CA PHE A 119 -3.66 0.20 9.38
C PHE A 119 -2.88 -0.39 8.21
N ASN A 120 -1.83 0.33 7.85
CA ASN A 120 -0.81 -0.10 6.92
C ASN A 120 0.55 0.34 7.52
N TYR A 121 1.67 0.13 6.84
CA TYR A 121 2.97 0.57 7.30
C TYR A 121 3.79 1.10 6.12
N GLY A 122 4.57 2.15 6.35
CA GLY A 122 5.55 2.61 5.37
C GLY A 122 6.91 1.94 5.61
N GLU A 123 7.45 1.29 4.57
CA GLU A 123 8.70 0.53 4.60
C GLU A 123 9.88 1.32 5.19
N TYR A 124 9.91 2.64 4.95
CA TYR A 124 11.00 3.52 5.37
C TYR A 124 10.58 4.47 6.49
N THR A 125 9.32 4.48 6.94
CA THR A 125 8.75 5.58 7.71
C THR A 125 9.49 5.81 9.03
N VAL A 126 9.74 4.75 9.79
CA VAL A 126 10.48 4.87 11.05
C VAL A 126 11.92 5.34 10.82
N SER A 127 12.61 4.79 9.82
CA SER A 127 13.99 5.19 9.50
C SER A 127 14.07 6.65 9.05
N ASN A 128 13.11 7.09 8.24
CA ASN A 128 13.00 8.45 7.74
C ASN A 128 12.68 9.44 8.86
N LEU A 129 11.75 9.10 9.75
CA LEU A 129 11.43 9.94 10.91
C LEU A 129 12.60 10.09 11.90
N GLN A 130 13.62 9.24 11.81
CA GLN A 130 14.82 9.38 12.62
C GLN A 130 15.85 10.35 12.04
N LEU A 131 15.70 10.76 10.78
CA LEU A 131 16.62 11.67 10.10
C LEU A 131 16.56 13.09 10.68
N PRO A 132 17.65 13.89 10.56
CA PRO A 132 17.69 15.28 11.01
C PRO A 132 16.70 16.22 10.30
N ALA A 133 16.15 15.79 9.17
CA ALA A 133 15.14 16.49 8.39
C ALA A 133 14.17 15.46 7.82
N PHE A 134 12.88 15.82 7.73
CA PHE A 134 11.85 14.98 7.15
C PHE A 134 10.98 15.83 6.22
N LYS A 135 11.11 15.63 4.92
CA LYS A 135 10.32 16.34 3.93
C LYS A 135 9.13 15.48 3.49
N TYR A 136 7.94 16.01 3.73
CA TYR A 136 6.68 15.47 3.30
C TYR A 136 6.18 16.28 2.09
N ILE A 137 5.91 15.63 0.95
CA ILE A 137 5.29 16.28 -0.21
C ILE A 137 3.85 15.77 -0.40
N GLY A 138 2.90 16.70 -0.43
CA GLY A 138 1.53 16.43 -0.87
C GLY A 138 1.34 16.80 -2.33
N SER A 139 0.68 15.97 -3.14
CA SER A 139 0.47 16.25 -4.57
C SER A 139 -0.84 15.66 -5.12
N GLY A 140 -1.15 16.05 -6.36
CA GLY A 140 -2.47 15.89 -6.99
C GLY A 140 -3.53 16.78 -6.33
N ASP A 141 -4.76 16.78 -6.86
CA ASP A 141 -5.99 17.19 -6.15
C ASP A 141 -7.20 17.39 -7.07
N SER A 142 -8.23 16.61 -6.76
CA SER A 142 -9.63 16.90 -7.02
C SER A 142 -10.35 17.55 -5.83
N ILE A 143 -9.77 17.47 -4.63
CA ILE A 143 -10.55 17.53 -3.38
C ILE A 143 -9.74 18.06 -2.17
N GLY A 144 -8.52 18.57 -2.38
CA GLY A 144 -7.51 18.81 -1.33
C GLY A 144 -7.05 20.26 -1.16
N PHE A 145 -7.77 21.25 -1.68
CA PHE A 145 -7.36 22.65 -1.60
C PHE A 145 -7.52 23.25 -0.19
N CYS A 146 -7.11 22.58 0.89
CA CYS A 146 -7.09 23.09 2.27
C CYS A 146 -8.24 24.08 2.63
N THR A 147 -9.46 23.85 2.14
CA THR A 147 -10.57 24.81 2.17
C THR A 147 -11.87 24.01 2.23
N SER A 148 -12.56 24.11 3.36
CA SER A 148 -13.96 23.71 3.51
C SER A 148 -14.84 24.84 2.98
N LEU A 149 -15.66 24.55 1.96
CA LEU A 149 -16.60 25.53 1.39
C LEU A 149 -17.89 25.65 2.22
N CYS A 150 -18.11 24.74 3.17
CA CYS A 150 -19.21 24.77 4.11
C CYS A 150 -19.14 25.95 5.09
N ASN A 151 -17.94 26.52 5.30
CA ASN A 151 -17.73 27.59 6.27
C ASN A 151 -16.75 28.67 5.75
N ILE A 152 -17.19 29.49 4.78
CA ILE A 152 -16.41 30.60 4.19
C ILE A 152 -16.03 31.71 5.20
N THR A 153 -16.59 31.70 6.41
CA THR A 153 -16.32 32.77 7.40
C THR A 153 -14.93 32.73 8.02
N THR A 154 -14.21 31.61 7.85
CA THR A 154 -12.80 31.45 8.17
C THR A 154 -12.13 30.71 7.02
N VAL A 155 -11.01 31.21 6.52
CA VAL A 155 -10.08 30.41 5.70
C VAL A 155 -9.78 29.15 6.53
N SER A 156 -10.34 27.99 6.17
CA SER A 156 -10.36 26.85 7.10
C SER A 156 -8.94 26.39 7.44
N PRO A 157 -8.64 26.10 8.72
CA PRO A 157 -7.41 25.45 9.16
C PRO A 157 -7.30 23.97 8.73
N GLU A 158 -8.31 23.37 8.09
CA GLU A 158 -8.42 21.92 7.86
C GLU A 158 -7.80 21.48 6.53
N CYS A 159 -6.48 21.60 6.44
CA CYS A 159 -5.75 20.83 5.44
C CYS A 159 -5.38 19.47 6.05
N TYR A 160 -5.96 18.38 5.54
CA TYR A 160 -5.68 17.03 6.07
C TYR A 160 -4.17 16.72 6.10
N GLN A 161 -3.43 17.20 5.09
CA GLN A 161 -1.96 17.08 5.02
C GLN A 161 -1.25 17.89 6.11
N LYS A 162 -1.77 19.06 6.50
CA LYS A 162 -1.19 19.86 7.61
C LYS A 162 -1.45 19.22 8.96
N GLU A 163 -2.59 18.56 9.14
CA GLU A 163 -2.87 17.81 10.36
C GLU A 163 -1.91 16.62 10.50
N VAL A 164 -1.67 15.89 9.41
CA VAL A 164 -0.64 14.83 9.39
C VAL A 164 0.77 15.39 9.58
N GLU A 165 1.10 16.53 8.96
CA GLU A 165 2.37 17.24 9.21
C GLU A 165 2.53 17.61 10.69
N SER A 166 1.46 18.05 11.37
CA SER A 166 1.48 18.37 12.80
C SER A 166 1.82 17.15 13.65
N ARG A 167 1.22 15.99 13.35
CA ARG A 167 1.53 14.71 14.02
C ARG A 167 2.96 14.27 13.75
N LEU A 168 3.42 14.37 12.51
CA LEU A 168 4.81 14.09 12.14
C LEU A 168 5.78 15.03 12.86
N LYS A 169 5.46 16.32 13.02
CA LYS A 169 6.27 17.31 13.77
C LYS A 169 6.41 17.00 15.25
N VAL A 170 5.40 16.38 15.86
CA VAL A 170 5.48 15.90 17.24
C VAL A 170 6.57 14.84 17.37
N ILE A 171 6.73 13.97 16.36
CA ILE A 171 7.71 12.89 16.35
C ILE A 171 9.09 13.37 15.87
N ASN A 172 9.12 14.14 14.78
CA ASN A 172 10.30 14.76 14.20
C ASN A 172 10.07 16.28 14.06
N PRO A 173 10.59 17.12 14.96
CA PRO A 173 10.37 18.57 14.94
C PRO A 173 10.86 19.29 13.66
N ALA A 174 11.68 18.64 12.85
CA ALA A 174 12.15 19.15 11.56
C ALA A 174 11.27 18.72 10.37
N ALA A 175 10.15 18.03 10.62
CA ALA A 175 9.21 17.66 9.58
C ALA A 175 8.60 18.90 8.91
N THR A 176 8.56 18.91 7.57
CA THR A 176 7.99 20.01 6.78
C THR A 176 7.14 19.48 5.64
N LEU A 177 5.96 20.09 5.44
CA LEU A 177 5.09 19.88 4.29
C LEU A 177 5.43 20.84 3.15
N ASP A 178 5.74 20.29 1.98
CA ASP A 178 5.78 20.97 0.69
C ASP A 178 4.51 20.56 -0.09
N ASN A 179 3.48 21.41 -0.04
CA ASN A 179 2.20 21.13 -0.68
C ASN A 179 2.23 21.56 -2.16
N GLN A 180 2.28 20.56 -3.04
CA GLN A 180 2.29 20.66 -4.49
C GLN A 180 0.93 20.34 -5.13
N SER A 181 -0.17 20.28 -4.36
CA SER A 181 -1.53 20.13 -4.89
C SER A 181 -1.97 21.33 -5.74
N VAL A 182 -2.64 21.11 -6.88
CA VAL A 182 -3.21 22.10 -7.84
C VAL A 182 -4.70 21.85 -8.16
N PRO A 183 -5.63 22.68 -7.68
CA PRO A 183 -7.07 22.42 -7.81
C PRO A 183 -7.51 22.10 -9.24
N GLY A 184 -8.33 21.06 -9.39
CA GLY A 184 -8.83 20.64 -10.70
C GLY A 184 -7.86 19.77 -11.51
N SER A 185 -6.76 19.29 -10.90
CA SER A 185 -5.81 18.41 -11.58
C SER A 185 -6.39 17.04 -11.90
N GLU A 186 -6.30 16.64 -13.16
CA GLU A 186 -6.51 15.26 -13.59
C GLU A 186 -5.20 14.47 -13.52
N THR A 187 -5.27 13.13 -13.59
CA THR A 187 -4.06 12.28 -13.62
C THR A 187 -3.04 12.71 -14.67
N LYS A 188 -3.49 13.15 -15.85
CA LYS A 188 -2.62 13.61 -16.95
C LYS A 188 -1.78 14.85 -16.59
N ASP A 189 -2.27 15.66 -15.66
CA ASP A 189 -1.65 16.94 -15.29
C ASP A 189 -0.41 16.76 -14.41
N LEU A 190 -0.25 15.60 -13.77
CA LEU A 190 0.96 15.26 -13.01
C LEU A 190 2.09 14.72 -13.91
N LEU A 191 1.79 14.37 -15.16
CA LEU A 191 2.72 13.79 -16.14
C LEU A 191 3.00 14.77 -17.29
N THR A 192 3.43 15.99 -16.93
CA THR A 192 3.70 17.05 -17.89
C THR A 192 4.90 17.91 -17.47
N LEU A 193 5.77 18.26 -18.42
CA LEU A 193 6.94 19.10 -18.18
C LEU A 193 6.62 20.61 -18.12
N VAL A 194 5.42 21.02 -18.55
CA VAL A 194 5.07 22.46 -18.65
C VAL A 194 4.40 23.02 -17.40
N ARG A 195 3.96 22.18 -16.46
CA ARG A 195 3.42 22.61 -15.15
C ARG A 195 4.49 22.50 -14.08
N LEU A 196 4.48 23.40 -13.09
CA LEU A 196 5.46 23.46 -12.00
C LEU A 196 5.18 22.50 -10.83
N ARG A 197 4.09 21.73 -10.88
CA ARG A 197 3.64 20.80 -9.82
C ARG A 197 3.25 19.49 -10.47
N ASN A 198 4.26 18.65 -10.71
CA ASN A 198 4.18 17.39 -11.45
C ASN A 198 5.05 16.35 -10.75
N ILE A 199 5.11 15.11 -11.24
CA ILE A 199 5.92 14.08 -10.58
C ILE A 199 7.42 14.41 -10.55
N TRP A 200 7.94 15.22 -11.49
CA TRP A 200 9.35 15.59 -11.56
C TRP A 200 9.74 16.53 -10.44
N THR A 201 8.87 17.49 -10.09
CA THR A 201 9.12 18.39 -8.95
C THR A 201 9.01 17.67 -7.61
N ILE A 202 8.28 16.55 -7.55
CA ILE A 202 8.28 15.66 -6.38
C ILE A 202 9.63 14.93 -6.29
N VAL A 203 10.09 14.32 -7.39
CA VAL A 203 11.38 13.61 -7.45
C VAL A 203 12.55 14.53 -7.11
N ASP A 204 12.63 15.69 -7.76
CA ASP A 204 13.67 16.71 -7.50
C ASP A 204 13.62 17.22 -6.06
N GLY A 205 12.44 17.13 -5.43
CA GLY A 205 12.22 17.52 -4.05
C GLY A 205 12.91 16.60 -3.03
N GLY A 206 13.27 15.37 -3.40
CA GLY A 206 13.89 14.37 -2.52
C GLY A 206 13.15 14.11 -1.19
N PRO A 207 11.82 13.91 -1.18
CA PRO A 207 11.03 13.75 0.04
C PRO A 207 11.30 12.42 0.74
N GLN A 208 11.00 12.36 2.03
CA GLN A 208 10.92 11.12 2.80
C GLN A 208 9.53 10.49 2.72
N PHE A 209 8.50 11.31 2.48
CA PHE A 209 7.12 10.86 2.35
C PHE A 209 6.38 11.62 1.25
N VAL A 210 5.62 10.91 0.41
CA VAL A 210 4.79 11.48 -0.66
C VAL A 210 3.37 10.97 -0.52
N THR A 211 2.39 11.87 -0.56
CA THR A 211 0.96 11.52 -0.61
C THR A 211 0.32 12.04 -1.88
N ILE A 212 -0.39 11.18 -2.60
CA ILE A 212 -1.04 11.51 -3.87
C ILE A 212 -2.55 11.40 -3.73
N SER A 213 -3.27 12.48 -4.06
CA SER A 213 -4.72 12.47 -4.20
C SER A 213 -5.09 12.81 -5.65
N ILE A 214 -5.44 11.82 -6.46
CA ILE A 214 -5.68 12.02 -7.90
C ILE A 214 -6.77 11.07 -8.42
N GLY A 215 -7.31 11.35 -9.60
CA GLY A 215 -8.38 10.57 -10.20
C GLY A 215 -9.74 11.26 -10.09
N GLY A 216 -10.06 11.90 -8.96
CA GLY A 216 -11.39 12.50 -8.73
C GLY A 216 -11.88 13.43 -9.86
N ASN A 217 -11.03 14.29 -10.41
CA ASN A 217 -11.43 15.18 -11.51
C ASN A 217 -11.56 14.43 -12.84
N ASP A 218 -10.85 13.31 -13.00
CA ASP A 218 -11.04 12.40 -14.12
C ASP A 218 -12.47 11.83 -14.12
N PHE A 219 -13.08 11.59 -12.93
CA PHE A 219 -14.53 11.28 -12.77
C PHE A 219 -15.39 12.48 -13.11
N LEU A 220 -15.19 13.60 -12.41
CA LEU A 220 -16.08 14.77 -12.48
C LEU A 220 -16.16 15.37 -13.90
N ASN A 221 -15.05 15.34 -14.64
CA ASN A 221 -15.03 15.87 -16.00
C ASN A 221 -15.61 14.89 -17.04
N ASN A 222 -15.81 13.61 -16.67
CA ASN A 222 -16.27 12.55 -17.56
C ASN A 222 -17.26 11.60 -16.83
N ASP A 223 -18.35 12.16 -16.29
CA ASP A 223 -19.36 11.48 -15.47
C ASP A 223 -20.51 10.86 -16.31
N GLY A 224 -20.33 10.75 -17.63
CA GLY A 224 -21.30 10.17 -18.56
C GLY A 224 -21.09 8.66 -18.81
N ASP A 225 -22.16 7.97 -19.17
CA ASP A 225 -22.11 6.55 -19.59
C ASP A 225 -22.01 6.43 -21.13
N ASP A 226 -20.99 7.09 -21.73
CA ASP A 226 -20.72 7.02 -23.18
C ASP A 226 -19.27 6.61 -23.55
N SER A 227 -19.04 6.38 -24.84
CA SER A 227 -17.76 5.88 -25.32
C SER A 227 -16.57 6.83 -25.18
N SER A 228 -16.84 8.13 -25.13
CA SER A 228 -15.78 9.13 -24.90
C SER A 228 -15.29 9.08 -23.46
N CYS A 229 -16.21 8.83 -22.53
CA CYS A 229 -15.90 8.59 -21.12
C CYS A 229 -15.05 7.32 -20.97
N GLY A 230 -15.44 6.19 -21.60
CA GLY A 230 -14.64 4.95 -21.51
C GLY A 230 -13.17 5.10 -21.89
N GLN A 231 -12.86 5.87 -22.94
CA GLN A 231 -11.47 6.12 -23.34
C GLN A 231 -10.71 7.03 -22.37
N ALA A 232 -11.36 8.08 -21.84
CA ALA A 232 -10.76 8.97 -20.85
C ALA A 232 -10.32 8.19 -19.60
N TRP A 233 -11.10 7.20 -19.19
CA TRP A 233 -10.83 6.38 -18.01
C TRP A 233 -9.69 5.39 -18.19
N ILE A 234 -9.58 4.78 -19.37
CA ILE A 234 -8.41 3.95 -19.72
C ILE A 234 -7.14 4.80 -19.63
N ASN A 235 -7.19 6.02 -20.14
CA ASN A 235 -6.07 6.95 -20.07
C ASN A 235 -5.76 7.36 -18.62
N ALA A 236 -6.78 7.66 -17.82
CA ALA A 236 -6.62 8.03 -16.42
C ALA A 236 -5.96 6.92 -15.59
N ARG A 237 -6.39 5.66 -15.79
CA ARG A 237 -5.76 4.49 -15.17
C ARG A 237 -4.29 4.35 -15.59
N ALA A 238 -4.00 4.49 -16.88
CA ALA A 238 -2.64 4.39 -17.39
C ALA A 238 -1.74 5.50 -16.79
N ASN A 239 -2.26 6.72 -16.70
CA ASN A 239 -1.54 7.83 -16.06
C ASN A 239 -1.30 7.56 -14.56
N ALA A 240 -2.30 7.07 -13.82
CA ALA A 240 -2.16 6.75 -12.40
C ALA A 240 -1.09 5.68 -12.14
N GLN A 241 -1.08 4.61 -12.96
CA GLN A 241 -0.05 3.58 -12.92
C GLN A 241 1.34 4.19 -13.14
N GLU A 242 1.48 5.03 -14.16
CA GLU A 242 2.76 5.66 -14.51
C GLU A 242 3.26 6.58 -13.38
N ILE A 243 2.39 7.42 -12.81
CA ILE A 243 2.72 8.29 -11.68
C ILE A 243 3.35 7.48 -10.55
N ILE A 244 2.67 6.41 -10.11
CA ILE A 244 3.15 5.59 -9.00
C ILE A 244 4.43 4.85 -9.38
N SER A 245 4.50 4.29 -10.59
CA SER A 245 5.69 3.57 -11.08
C SER A 245 6.94 4.45 -11.10
N GLN A 246 6.82 5.70 -11.58
CA GLN A 246 7.95 6.62 -11.62
C GLN A 246 8.39 7.06 -10.22
N LEU A 247 7.45 7.35 -9.32
CA LEU A 247 7.78 7.69 -7.95
C LEU A 247 8.47 6.51 -7.25
N VAL A 248 7.93 5.29 -7.38
CA VAL A 248 8.54 4.08 -6.79
C VAL A 248 9.93 3.83 -7.36
N SER A 249 10.14 3.99 -8.66
CA SER A 249 11.44 3.75 -9.27
C SER A 249 12.47 4.83 -8.92
N GLN A 250 12.07 6.10 -8.83
CA GLN A 250 13.03 7.22 -8.74
C GLN A 250 13.26 7.69 -7.29
N LEU A 251 12.42 7.28 -6.34
CA LEU A 251 12.53 7.62 -4.93
C LEU A 251 12.65 6.35 -4.04
N PRO A 252 13.77 5.61 -4.12
CA PRO A 252 13.90 4.28 -3.52
C PRO A 252 13.89 4.25 -1.98
N GLY A 253 14.09 5.38 -1.30
CA GLY A 253 14.04 5.49 0.17
C GLY A 253 12.85 6.30 0.70
N THR A 254 11.83 6.50 -0.14
CA THR A 254 10.67 7.34 0.15
C THR A 254 9.45 6.45 0.28
N ASP A 255 8.65 6.71 1.32
CA ASP A 255 7.32 6.13 1.46
C ASP A 255 6.36 6.86 0.51
N ILE A 256 5.59 6.10 -0.26
CA ILE A 256 4.63 6.64 -1.23
C ILE A 256 3.25 6.14 -0.82
N GLU A 257 2.31 7.08 -0.78
CA GLU A 257 0.92 6.87 -0.40
C GLU A 257 0.00 7.37 -1.51
N ILE A 258 -1.09 6.64 -1.74
CA ILE A 258 -2.17 7.08 -2.63
C ILE A 258 -3.55 6.97 -1.98
N ASN A 259 -4.30 8.07 -2.03
CA ASN A 259 -5.66 8.14 -1.52
C ASN A 259 -6.65 7.42 -2.44
N THR A 260 -7.60 6.72 -1.85
CA THR A 260 -8.85 6.36 -2.54
C THR A 260 -9.75 7.60 -2.72
N VAL A 261 -10.57 7.59 -3.76
CA VAL A 261 -11.50 8.67 -4.13
C VAL A 261 -12.87 8.38 -3.53
N TYR A 262 -13.45 9.34 -2.80
CA TYR A 262 -14.81 9.19 -2.26
C TYR A 262 -15.89 9.43 -3.30
N ASP A 263 -17.10 8.93 -3.03
CA ASP A 263 -18.26 9.22 -3.87
C ASP A 263 -18.92 10.54 -3.44
N ASN A 264 -18.78 11.57 -4.28
CA ASN A 264 -19.36 12.88 -4.03
C ASN A 264 -20.84 12.98 -4.44
N ASP A 265 -21.48 11.93 -4.97
CA ASP A 265 -22.90 11.92 -5.36
C ASP A 265 -23.78 11.12 -4.38
N ALA A 266 -23.20 10.09 -3.74
CA ALA A 266 -23.90 9.19 -2.82
C ALA A 266 -24.29 9.79 -1.45
N ASP A 267 -24.50 11.11 -1.30
CA ASP A 267 -24.73 11.72 0.01
C ASP A 267 -26.21 11.66 0.48
N GLY A 268 -26.44 11.51 1.79
CA GLY A 268 -27.71 11.09 2.42
C GLY A 268 -28.93 12.00 2.19
N THR A 269 -28.72 13.25 1.78
CA THR A 269 -29.81 14.19 1.44
C THR A 269 -30.23 14.16 -0.02
N TYR A 270 -29.49 13.45 -0.89
CA TYR A 270 -29.76 13.33 -2.32
C TYR A 270 -30.35 11.94 -2.65
N PRO A 271 -31.39 11.86 -3.51
CA PRO A 271 -32.06 10.60 -3.79
C PRO A 271 -31.22 9.69 -4.70
N GLY A 272 -30.41 8.84 -4.08
CA GLY A 272 -29.68 7.74 -4.74
C GLY A 272 -28.41 8.19 -5.47
N THR A 273 -27.44 7.30 -5.53
CA THR A 273 -26.23 7.47 -6.32
C THR A 273 -26.56 7.31 -7.80
N ALA A 274 -26.05 8.18 -8.67
CA ALA A 274 -26.16 7.97 -10.11
C ALA A 274 -25.59 6.58 -10.49
N PRO A 275 -26.23 5.82 -11.40
CA PRO A 275 -25.74 4.49 -11.78
C PRO A 275 -24.28 4.47 -12.23
N PHE A 276 -23.80 5.58 -12.79
CA PHE A 276 -22.39 5.78 -13.12
C PHE A 276 -21.50 5.80 -11.88
N HIS A 277 -21.81 6.62 -10.87
CA HIS A 277 -21.04 6.75 -9.64
C HIS A 277 -21.02 5.45 -8.84
N ALA A 278 -22.19 4.82 -8.65
CA ALA A 278 -22.34 3.56 -7.93
C ALA A 278 -21.49 2.43 -8.54
N ARG A 279 -21.22 2.53 -9.85
CA ARG A 279 -20.41 1.56 -10.59
C ARG A 279 -18.93 1.92 -10.62
N TRP A 280 -18.61 3.12 -11.05
CA TRP A 280 -17.26 3.44 -11.51
C TRP A 280 -16.35 3.94 -10.39
N VAL A 281 -16.90 4.52 -9.31
CA VAL A 281 -16.11 4.91 -8.14
C VAL A 281 -15.53 3.68 -7.45
N GLU A 282 -16.32 2.60 -7.30
CA GLU A 282 -15.83 1.32 -6.77
C GLU A 282 -14.71 0.74 -7.66
N VAL A 283 -14.96 0.64 -8.97
CA VAL A 283 -14.00 0.10 -9.95
C VAL A 283 -12.69 0.87 -9.92
N TRP A 284 -12.73 2.20 -9.86
CA TRP A 284 -11.51 3.01 -9.77
C TRP A 284 -10.72 2.79 -8.51
N ASN A 285 -11.40 2.76 -7.37
CA ASN A 285 -10.70 2.52 -6.12
C ASN A 285 -10.08 1.13 -6.11
N GLN A 286 -10.72 0.13 -6.71
CA GLN A 286 -10.08 -1.16 -6.93
C GLN A 286 -8.83 -1.05 -7.81
N LEU A 287 -8.88 -0.25 -8.88
CA LEU A 287 -7.72 0.01 -9.72
C LEU A 287 -6.57 0.69 -8.97
N ILE A 288 -6.86 1.67 -8.11
CA ILE A 288 -5.86 2.31 -7.26
C ILE A 288 -5.18 1.28 -6.34
N ARG A 289 -5.98 0.40 -5.72
CA ARG A 289 -5.45 -0.70 -4.90
C ARG A 289 -4.57 -1.63 -5.71
N ASP A 290 -5.01 -2.06 -6.88
CA ASP A 290 -4.24 -2.94 -7.75
C ASP A 290 -2.89 -2.30 -8.13
N ILE A 291 -2.90 -1.01 -8.49
CA ILE A 291 -1.69 -0.26 -8.83
C ILE A 291 -0.74 -0.24 -7.65
N ALA A 292 -1.21 0.10 -6.45
CA ALA A 292 -0.38 0.20 -5.25
C ALA A 292 0.18 -1.17 -4.80
N VAL A 293 -0.66 -2.20 -4.66
CA VAL A 293 -0.23 -3.52 -4.15
C VAL A 293 0.64 -4.30 -5.14
N SER A 294 0.61 -3.94 -6.42
CA SER A 294 1.42 -4.58 -7.45
C SER A 294 2.78 -3.92 -7.66
N GLN A 295 3.07 -2.80 -7.01
CA GLN A 295 4.39 -2.18 -7.08
C GLN A 295 5.44 -3.09 -6.44
N ARG A 296 6.64 -3.11 -7.03
CA ARG A 296 7.77 -3.91 -6.52
C ARG A 296 8.11 -3.58 -5.06
N ARG A 297 8.05 -2.29 -4.70
CA ARG A 297 8.09 -1.82 -3.31
C ARG A 297 6.71 -1.46 -2.83
N HIS A 298 6.52 -1.51 -1.52
CA HIS A 298 5.24 -1.25 -0.91
C HIS A 298 4.79 0.20 -1.13
N VAL A 299 3.54 0.37 -1.56
CA VAL A 299 2.86 1.67 -1.66
C VAL A 299 1.67 1.62 -0.73
N THR A 300 1.59 2.57 0.18
CA THR A 300 0.50 2.62 1.16
C THR A 300 -0.74 3.27 0.55
N ILE A 301 -1.89 3.01 1.16
CA ILE A 301 -3.18 3.48 0.67
C ILE A 301 -3.95 4.08 1.84
N ALA A 302 -4.35 5.34 1.72
CA ALA A 302 -5.38 5.90 2.60
C ALA A 302 -6.77 5.49 2.09
N GLU A 303 -7.41 4.59 2.85
CA GLU A 303 -8.74 4.07 2.56
C GLU A 303 -9.84 5.04 3.04
N ILE A 304 -10.01 6.11 2.28
CA ILE A 304 -11.02 7.17 2.46
C ILE A 304 -12.38 6.74 1.91
N TYR A 305 -12.42 6.14 0.72
CA TYR A 305 -13.67 5.76 0.03
C TYR A 305 -14.66 5.00 0.94
N PRO A 306 -14.24 3.97 1.71
CA PRO A 306 -15.17 3.20 2.53
C PRO A 306 -15.83 3.98 3.68
N GLU A 307 -15.24 5.11 4.07
CA GLU A 307 -15.76 5.94 5.17
C GLU A 307 -16.85 6.91 4.70
N TYR A 308 -16.83 7.26 3.41
CA TYR A 308 -17.86 8.07 2.77
C TYR A 308 -19.06 7.22 2.37
N ARG A 309 -20.24 7.83 2.34
CA ARG A 309 -21.43 7.13 1.85
C ARG A 309 -21.21 6.63 0.42
N HIS A 310 -21.52 5.37 0.15
CA HIS A 310 -21.48 4.73 -1.16
C HIS A 310 -22.53 3.63 -1.22
N CYS A 311 -23.02 3.30 -2.42
CA CYS A 311 -24.07 2.31 -2.64
C CYS A 311 -23.67 1.32 -3.72
N ASP A 312 -24.28 0.13 -3.69
CA ASP A 312 -24.24 -0.82 -4.81
C ASP A 312 -24.93 -0.26 -6.06
N THR A 313 -24.71 -0.92 -7.20
CA THR A 313 -25.10 -0.42 -8.52
C THR A 313 -26.61 -0.22 -8.71
N ASP A 314 -27.45 -0.90 -7.94
CA ASP A 314 -28.92 -0.76 -7.94
C ASP A 314 -29.44 0.10 -6.78
N ASN A 315 -28.55 0.68 -5.98
CA ASN A 315 -28.84 1.45 -4.77
C ASN A 315 -29.65 0.68 -3.71
N SER A 316 -29.61 -0.65 -3.72
CA SER A 316 -30.30 -1.49 -2.74
C SER A 316 -29.57 -1.57 -1.40
N ASN A 317 -28.25 -1.38 -1.38
CA ASN A 317 -27.41 -1.39 -0.18
C ASN A 317 -26.43 -0.22 -0.18
N CYS A 318 -26.55 0.67 0.82
CA CYS A 318 -25.66 1.80 1.02
C CYS A 318 -24.95 1.73 2.37
N CYS A 319 -23.68 2.14 2.40
CA CYS A 319 -22.77 2.03 3.54
C CYS A 319 -21.92 3.31 3.66
N GLY A 320 -21.12 3.42 4.71
CA GLY A 320 -20.33 4.64 4.98
C GLY A 320 -21.13 5.74 5.68
N ASN A 321 -20.45 6.84 6.00
CA ASN A 321 -21.05 7.97 6.70
C ASN A 321 -21.66 8.98 5.71
N PRO A 322 -22.94 9.37 5.89
CA PRO A 322 -23.51 10.49 5.15
C PRO A 322 -22.95 11.83 5.68
N ASP A 323 -23.25 12.91 4.95
CA ASP A 323 -23.01 14.31 5.30
C ASP A 323 -21.52 14.71 5.42
N LEU A 324 -20.64 13.96 4.75
CA LEU A 324 -19.20 14.26 4.65
C LEU A 324 -18.82 15.17 3.46
N VAL A 325 -19.80 15.55 2.64
CA VAL A 325 -19.64 16.44 1.48
C VAL A 325 -20.41 17.73 1.71
N CYS A 326 -19.82 18.87 1.34
CA CYS A 326 -20.48 20.17 1.41
C CYS A 326 -21.62 20.27 0.40
N ARG A 327 -22.87 20.43 0.87
CA ARG A 327 -24.07 20.51 0.02
C ARG A 327 -24.86 21.80 0.20
N ASP A 328 -25.48 22.25 -0.90
CA ASP A 328 -26.35 23.44 -0.92
C ASP A 328 -27.61 23.31 -0.05
N SER A 329 -28.10 22.09 0.12
CA SER A 329 -29.31 21.77 0.90
C SER A 329 -29.08 21.82 2.42
N ALA A 330 -27.83 21.72 2.88
CA ALA A 330 -27.47 21.60 4.28
C ALA A 330 -26.82 22.87 4.86
N PHE A 331 -26.39 23.83 4.03
CA PHE A 331 -25.62 25.00 4.46
C PHE A 331 -26.17 26.33 3.92
N PRO A 332 -26.01 27.45 4.66
CA PRO A 332 -26.55 28.76 4.30
C PRO A 332 -25.78 29.51 3.20
N LEU A 333 -24.73 28.91 2.64
CA LEU A 333 -23.87 29.46 1.56
C LEU A 333 -23.87 28.49 0.38
N PRO A 334 -23.64 28.97 -0.87
CA PRO A 334 -23.55 28.06 -2.02
C PRO A 334 -22.38 27.10 -1.81
N ALA A 335 -22.72 25.83 -1.60
CA ALA A 335 -21.77 24.74 -1.61
C ALA A 335 -21.55 24.31 -3.06
N ASP A 336 -20.46 23.60 -3.33
CA ASP A 336 -20.16 23.13 -4.68
C ASP A 336 -20.48 21.66 -4.90
N ASN A 337 -21.06 20.99 -3.90
CA ASN A 337 -21.51 19.60 -3.98
C ASN A 337 -20.38 18.60 -4.28
N ILE A 338 -19.12 19.00 -4.07
CA ILE A 338 -17.93 18.21 -4.40
C ILE A 338 -16.99 18.11 -3.20
N HIS A 339 -16.65 19.24 -2.56
CA HIS A 339 -15.62 19.25 -1.52
C HIS A 339 -16.08 18.69 -0.17
N PRO A 340 -15.17 18.14 0.65
CA PRO A 340 -15.50 17.62 1.97
C PRO A 340 -15.97 18.70 2.95
N THR A 341 -16.79 18.28 3.92
CA THR A 341 -17.00 19.03 5.17
C THR A 341 -15.75 18.95 6.07
N ASP A 342 -15.73 19.69 7.18
CA ASP A 342 -14.66 19.62 8.19
C ASP A 342 -14.50 18.18 8.75
N ASP A 343 -15.62 17.46 8.86
CA ASP A 343 -15.67 16.06 9.27
C ASP A 343 -15.13 15.13 8.18
N GLY A 344 -15.41 15.42 6.91
CA GLY A 344 -14.79 14.75 5.77
C GLY A 344 -13.28 14.96 5.73
N TYR A 345 -12.79 16.19 5.92
CA TYR A 345 -11.34 16.45 6.02
C TYR A 345 -10.70 15.72 7.21
N ARG A 346 -11.43 15.56 8.32
CA ARG A 346 -10.97 14.76 9.46
C ARG A 346 -10.81 13.29 9.08
N VAL A 347 -11.76 12.70 8.34
CA VAL A 347 -11.63 11.34 7.77
C VAL A 347 -10.36 11.22 6.95
N HIS A 348 -10.12 12.15 6.02
CA HIS A 348 -8.90 12.16 5.20
C HIS A 348 -7.63 12.19 6.06
N SER A 349 -7.57 13.04 7.10
CA SER A 349 -6.39 13.13 7.95
C SER A 349 -6.14 11.87 8.77
N GLU A 350 -7.20 11.23 9.27
CA GLU A 350 -7.06 10.00 10.04
C GLU A 350 -6.67 8.83 9.14
N LYS A 351 -7.28 8.69 7.95
CA LYS A 351 -6.95 7.61 7.02
C LYS A 351 -5.56 7.74 6.43
N LEU A 352 -5.09 8.96 6.20
CA LEU A 352 -3.70 9.19 5.85
C LEU A 352 -2.74 8.88 7.02
N TRP A 353 -3.14 9.16 8.26
CA TRP A 353 -2.33 8.81 9.42
C TRP A 353 -2.24 7.29 9.61
N GLU A 354 -3.35 6.57 9.50
CA GLU A 354 -3.42 5.10 9.57
C GLU A 354 -2.62 4.41 8.45
N SER A 355 -2.60 4.99 7.24
CA SER A 355 -1.93 4.39 6.08
C SER A 355 -0.42 4.31 6.23
N VAL A 356 0.18 5.08 7.14
CA VAL A 356 1.61 5.01 7.47
C VAL A 356 1.87 4.33 8.82
N GLY A 357 0.86 3.68 9.40
CA GLY A 357 0.94 3.00 10.70
C GLY A 357 0.77 3.95 11.88
N GLY A 358 0.28 5.16 11.64
CA GLY A 358 0.09 6.20 12.62
C GLY A 358 -1.04 5.90 13.61
N ILE A 359 -0.76 6.08 14.90
CA ILE A 359 -1.69 5.93 16.02
C ILE A 359 -1.56 7.12 16.95
N SER A 360 -2.68 7.71 17.33
CA SER A 360 -2.73 8.82 18.29
C SER A 360 -3.48 8.39 19.55
N ILE A 361 -2.76 8.30 20.68
CA ILE A 361 -3.34 7.99 21.99
C ILE A 361 -3.78 9.32 22.63
N PRO A 362 -5.10 9.57 22.80
CA PRO A 362 -5.64 10.87 23.19
C PRO A 362 -5.40 11.25 24.66
N GLY A 363 -5.42 12.56 24.92
CA GLY A 363 -4.98 13.20 26.16
C GLY A 363 -5.85 13.06 27.42
N THR A 364 -7.07 12.49 27.36
CA THR A 364 -8.06 12.64 28.45
C THR A 364 -8.45 11.32 29.12
N ASN A 365 -7.96 11.12 30.36
CA ASN A 365 -8.49 10.22 31.42
C ASN A 365 -9.01 8.83 31.02
N GLY A 366 -8.39 8.19 30.01
CA GLY A 366 -8.68 6.82 29.65
C GLY A 366 -7.44 6.13 29.12
N THR A 367 -7.29 4.85 29.46
CA THR A 367 -6.54 3.89 28.66
C THR A 367 -7.23 3.80 27.31
N THR A 368 -6.58 4.22 26.23
CA THR A 368 -6.99 3.81 24.89
C THR A 368 -6.10 2.66 24.46
N ASP A 369 -6.71 1.49 24.42
CA ASP A 369 -6.08 0.27 23.91
C ASP A 369 -6.48 0.12 22.44
N TYR A 370 -5.50 0.15 21.56
CA TYR A 370 -5.66 -0.18 20.15
C TYR A 370 -5.32 -1.66 20.00
N THR A 371 -6.34 -2.51 19.93
CA THR A 371 -6.17 -3.96 20.03
C THR A 371 -6.24 -4.73 18.71
N ASP A 372 -6.57 -4.05 17.62
CA ASP A 372 -6.79 -4.64 16.28
C ASP A 372 -5.91 -3.94 15.22
N VAL A 373 -4.62 -3.73 15.56
CA VAL A 373 -3.62 -3.17 14.63
C VAL A 373 -3.06 -4.29 13.75
N ASP A 374 -3.93 -4.85 12.93
CA ASP A 374 -3.69 -6.11 12.23
C ASP A 374 -3.04 -5.89 10.87
N PHE A 375 -2.18 -6.84 10.47
CA PHE A 375 -1.50 -6.82 9.18
C PHE A 375 -1.63 -8.18 8.47
N GLY A 376 -2.39 -8.18 7.38
CA GLY A 376 -2.52 -9.33 6.48
C GLY A 376 -1.41 -9.35 5.43
N PHE A 377 -0.82 -10.52 5.18
CA PHE A 377 0.22 -10.73 4.18
C PHE A 377 -0.04 -11.90 3.26
N ILE A 378 0.48 -11.84 2.05
CA ILE A 378 0.43 -12.91 1.06
C ILE A 378 1.86 -13.31 0.71
N PRO A 379 2.25 -14.59 0.85
CA PRO A 379 3.61 -15.00 0.55
C PRO A 379 3.84 -15.14 -0.97
N GLN A 380 5.08 -14.84 -1.38
CA GLN A 380 5.58 -15.11 -2.72
C GLN A 380 5.88 -16.62 -2.83
N MET A 381 5.21 -17.30 -3.76
CA MET A 381 5.42 -18.72 -3.97
C MET A 381 6.58 -18.98 -4.93
N THR A 382 6.68 -18.20 -6.01
CA THR A 382 7.69 -18.40 -7.05
C THR A 382 7.83 -17.17 -7.95
N VAL A 383 8.99 -17.04 -8.57
CA VAL A 383 9.26 -16.13 -9.69
C VAL A 383 9.32 -16.96 -10.97
N LYS A 384 8.68 -16.51 -12.06
CA LYS A 384 8.68 -17.17 -13.36
C LYS A 384 9.26 -16.27 -14.44
N TYR A 385 10.26 -16.80 -15.14
CA TYR A 385 10.91 -16.14 -16.25
C TYR A 385 10.41 -16.69 -17.59
N PRO A 386 10.41 -15.87 -18.66
CA PRO A 386 10.03 -16.31 -19.98
C PRO A 386 11.13 -17.16 -20.62
N SER A 387 10.74 -18.00 -21.58
CA SER A 387 11.68 -18.84 -22.33
C SER A 387 11.63 -18.59 -23.84
N SER A 388 10.79 -17.66 -24.28
CA SER A 388 10.54 -17.41 -25.71
C SER A 388 10.22 -15.95 -25.97
N THR A 389 10.72 -15.45 -27.09
CA THR A 389 10.35 -14.17 -27.68
C THR A 389 10.05 -14.32 -29.16
N SER A 390 9.03 -13.62 -29.66
CA SER A 390 8.74 -13.51 -31.08
C SER A 390 8.63 -12.05 -31.52
N TYR A 391 9.24 -11.75 -32.65
CA TYR A 391 9.18 -10.43 -33.27
C TYR A 391 8.04 -10.39 -34.27
N ILE A 392 7.05 -9.52 -34.04
CA ILE A 392 5.81 -9.47 -34.82
C ILE A 392 5.88 -8.37 -35.89
N SER A 393 6.34 -7.17 -35.53
CA SER A 393 6.43 -6.04 -36.46
C SER A 393 7.52 -5.03 -36.08
N GLY A 394 7.89 -4.19 -37.05
CA GLY A 394 8.90 -3.14 -36.94
C GLY A 394 10.19 -3.49 -37.70
N THR A 395 11.22 -2.65 -37.58
CA THR A 395 12.61 -3.01 -37.89
C THR A 395 13.53 -2.49 -36.79
N GLY A 396 14.43 -3.31 -36.25
CA GLY A 396 15.58 -2.83 -35.46
C GLY A 396 15.71 -3.33 -34.03
N ALA A 397 14.73 -4.06 -33.47
CA ALA A 397 14.94 -4.71 -32.17
C ALA A 397 15.99 -5.82 -32.29
N VAL A 398 16.94 -5.89 -31.35
CA VAL A 398 18.04 -6.85 -31.34
C VAL A 398 18.24 -7.47 -29.97
N ASN A 399 18.89 -8.64 -29.94
CA ASN A 399 19.22 -9.38 -28.71
C ASN A 399 17.99 -9.77 -27.86
N LEU A 400 16.87 -10.13 -28.51
CA LEU A 400 15.63 -10.50 -27.82
C LEU A 400 15.76 -11.77 -26.94
N ASP A 401 16.78 -12.57 -27.16
CA ASP A 401 17.13 -13.73 -26.32
C ASP A 401 17.73 -13.34 -24.96
N ARG A 402 18.07 -12.06 -24.74
CA ARG A 402 18.65 -11.57 -23.49
C ARG A 402 17.63 -11.33 -22.39
N ILE A 403 16.34 -11.36 -22.67
CA ILE A 403 15.31 -10.92 -21.73
C ILE A 403 14.73 -12.01 -20.82
N TYR A 404 15.44 -13.14 -20.73
CA TYR A 404 15.00 -14.34 -20.01
C TYR A 404 15.46 -14.40 -18.55
N ALA A 405 16.26 -13.43 -18.10
CA ALA A 405 16.73 -13.37 -16.72
C ALA A 405 17.08 -11.93 -16.33
N LEU A 406 17.07 -11.66 -15.03
CA LEU A 406 17.60 -10.42 -14.44
C LEU A 406 19.12 -10.53 -14.32
N ASP A 407 19.85 -10.21 -15.38
CA ASP A 407 21.32 -10.38 -15.41
C ASP A 407 22.09 -9.17 -15.97
N ASP A 408 21.40 -8.04 -16.15
CA ASP A 408 21.88 -6.80 -16.76
C ASP A 408 22.27 -6.94 -18.24
N SER A 409 22.05 -8.10 -18.87
CA SER A 409 22.02 -8.22 -20.33
C SER A 409 20.72 -7.62 -20.84
N TYR A 410 20.72 -7.05 -22.06
CA TYR A 410 19.52 -6.40 -22.55
C TYR A 410 19.23 -6.66 -24.02
N ALA A 411 17.93 -6.69 -24.31
CA ALA A 411 17.42 -6.42 -25.64
C ALA A 411 17.43 -4.91 -25.88
N SER A 412 17.91 -4.49 -27.04
CA SER A 412 17.81 -3.10 -27.46
C SER A 412 16.61 -2.97 -28.39
N ILE A 413 15.62 -2.19 -27.99
CA ILE A 413 14.38 -2.00 -28.72
C ILE A 413 14.29 -0.53 -29.13
N PRO A 414 14.51 -0.21 -30.43
CA PRO A 414 14.45 1.15 -30.90
C PRO A 414 13.02 1.67 -30.98
N LEU A 415 12.90 3.00 -31.08
CA LEU A 415 11.66 3.67 -31.42
C LEU A 415 11.17 3.33 -32.82
N GLY A 416 9.85 3.49 -33.01
CA GLY A 416 9.13 3.05 -34.21
C GLY A 416 7.97 2.10 -33.89
N ASN A 417 7.32 1.54 -34.92
CA ASN A 417 6.19 0.62 -34.76
C ASN A 417 6.63 -0.83 -34.44
N GLN A 418 7.32 -1.02 -33.32
CA GLN A 418 7.81 -2.33 -32.87
C GLN A 418 6.69 -3.10 -32.15
N GLU A 419 6.63 -4.41 -32.38
CA GLU A 419 5.85 -5.33 -31.57
C GLU A 419 6.64 -6.61 -31.29
N ILE A 420 6.88 -6.88 -30.01
CA ILE A 420 7.56 -8.08 -29.52
C ILE A 420 6.61 -8.83 -28.59
N ARG A 421 6.48 -10.14 -28.75
CA ARG A 421 5.80 -11.01 -27.78
C ARG A 421 6.79 -11.79 -26.97
N ILE A 422 6.48 -11.93 -25.69
CA ILE A 422 7.25 -12.64 -24.69
C ILE A 422 6.31 -13.69 -24.09
N SER A 423 6.76 -14.93 -24.00
CA SER A 423 5.95 -16.07 -23.56
C SER A 423 6.82 -17.23 -23.08
N GLY A 424 6.18 -18.38 -22.80
CA GLY A 424 6.87 -19.59 -22.34
C GLY A 424 7.18 -19.57 -20.85
N PHE A 425 6.31 -18.95 -20.05
CA PHE A 425 6.41 -19.00 -18.60
C PHE A 425 6.14 -20.43 -18.10
N ASP A 426 7.01 -20.94 -17.24
CA ASP A 426 6.79 -22.23 -16.59
C ASP A 426 5.54 -22.18 -15.70
N ALA A 427 4.58 -23.06 -15.99
CA ALA A 427 3.29 -23.13 -15.34
C ALA A 427 3.13 -24.36 -14.42
N VAL A 428 4.23 -25.01 -14.02
CA VAL A 428 4.19 -26.08 -13.01
C VAL A 428 3.60 -25.52 -11.70
N PRO A 429 2.45 -26.06 -11.23
CA PRO A 429 1.83 -25.60 -9.99
C PRO A 429 2.71 -25.81 -8.77
N VAL A 430 2.73 -24.82 -7.88
CA VAL A 430 3.42 -24.87 -6.57
C VAL A 430 2.51 -24.44 -5.41
N GLY A 431 1.20 -24.35 -5.65
CA GLY A 431 0.22 -23.84 -4.71
C GLY A 431 -1.03 -23.28 -5.38
N THR A 432 -1.88 -22.62 -4.61
CA THR A 432 -3.04 -21.87 -5.12
C THR A 432 -2.64 -20.43 -5.35
N ILE A 433 -2.87 -19.92 -6.57
CA ILE A 433 -2.57 -18.54 -6.93
C ILE A 433 -3.61 -17.61 -6.29
N THR A 434 -3.13 -16.56 -5.64
CA THR A 434 -3.96 -15.46 -5.13
C THR A 434 -3.69 -14.18 -5.94
N ARG A 435 -2.44 -13.95 -6.33
CA ARG A 435 -2.05 -12.81 -7.18
C ARG A 435 -0.91 -13.18 -8.12
N VAL A 436 -0.90 -12.54 -9.29
CA VAL A 436 0.21 -12.60 -10.23
C VAL A 436 0.59 -11.17 -10.56
N VAL A 437 1.85 -10.82 -10.35
CA VAL A 437 2.38 -9.50 -10.69
C VAL A 437 3.29 -9.66 -11.90
N GLY A 438 2.99 -8.91 -12.96
CA GLY A 438 3.86 -8.80 -14.11
C GLY A 438 4.87 -7.69 -13.88
N CYS A 439 6.14 -7.98 -14.08
CA CYS A 439 7.25 -7.09 -13.81
C CYS A 439 8.11 -6.88 -15.06
N VAL A 440 8.68 -5.68 -15.17
CA VAL A 440 9.57 -5.29 -16.25
C VAL A 440 10.74 -4.49 -15.66
N ARG A 441 11.96 -4.80 -16.10
CA ARG A 441 13.15 -4.02 -15.78
C ARG A 441 13.75 -3.45 -17.05
N TYR A 442 13.86 -2.13 -17.12
CA TYR A 442 14.34 -1.43 -18.31
C TYR A 442 15.10 -0.16 -17.95
N LYS A 443 15.89 0.33 -18.88
CA LYS A 443 16.46 1.68 -18.84
C LYS A 443 16.37 2.31 -20.22
N THR A 444 16.76 3.56 -20.31
CA THR A 444 16.54 4.35 -21.52
C THR A 444 17.83 4.98 -22.00
N SER A 445 18.01 5.03 -23.32
CA SER A 445 19.13 5.70 -23.96
C SER A 445 18.67 6.50 -25.17
N GLY A 446 19.33 7.62 -25.45
CA GLY A 446 18.96 8.53 -26.54
C GLY A 446 17.96 9.62 -26.13
N THR A 447 17.44 10.36 -27.12
CA THR A 447 16.56 11.53 -26.91
C THR A 447 15.12 11.21 -27.31
N TYR A 448 14.19 11.58 -26.44
CA TYR A 448 12.73 11.43 -26.63
C TYR A 448 12.12 12.67 -27.29
N VAL A 449 11.21 12.48 -28.25
CA VAL A 449 10.52 13.62 -28.89
C VAL A 449 8.99 13.49 -28.82
N ASN A 450 8.35 12.32 -29.05
CA ASN A 450 6.91 12.15 -28.78
C ASN A 450 6.30 10.72 -28.88
N ASP A 451 7.07 9.64 -28.76
CA ASP A 451 6.56 8.28 -29.01
C ASP A 451 5.96 7.58 -27.78
N THR A 452 5.20 6.49 -27.94
CA THR A 452 4.66 5.69 -26.81
C THR A 452 5.28 4.32 -26.67
N TYR A 453 5.38 3.87 -25.43
CA TYR A 453 5.84 2.54 -25.06
C TYR A 453 5.05 1.96 -23.92
N ARG A 454 4.64 0.71 -24.11
CA ARG A 454 3.93 -0.05 -23.10
C ARG A 454 4.29 -1.52 -23.20
N PHE A 455 4.30 -2.15 -22.05
CA PHE A 455 4.03 -3.57 -21.97
C PHE A 455 2.55 -3.78 -21.68
N GLU A 456 1.97 -4.74 -22.36
CA GLU A 456 0.65 -5.25 -22.06
C GLU A 456 0.82 -6.72 -21.68
N ILE A 457 0.01 -7.20 -20.75
CA ILE A 457 -0.02 -8.60 -20.34
C ILE A 457 -1.42 -9.11 -20.54
N SER A 458 -1.51 -10.27 -21.18
CA SER A 458 -2.77 -10.94 -21.49
C SER A 458 -2.65 -12.42 -21.13
N VAL A 459 -3.60 -12.91 -20.35
CA VAL A 459 -3.66 -14.33 -19.93
C VAL A 459 -4.02 -15.27 -21.09
N ASP A 460 -4.67 -14.76 -22.14
CA ASP A 460 -5.10 -15.54 -23.31
C ASP A 460 -4.38 -15.12 -24.61
N GLY A 461 -3.42 -14.20 -24.50
CA GLY A 461 -2.66 -13.66 -25.61
C GLY A 461 -3.44 -12.69 -26.51
N THR A 462 -4.66 -12.29 -26.13
CA THR A 462 -5.45 -11.28 -26.81
C THR A 462 -5.12 -9.88 -26.30
N PHE A 463 -4.68 -9.01 -27.21
CA PHE A 463 -4.29 -7.65 -26.88
C PHE A 463 -5.15 -6.65 -27.63
N THR A 464 -6.43 -6.68 -27.32
CA THR A 464 -7.42 -5.75 -27.84
C THR A 464 -7.55 -4.57 -26.90
N SER A 465 -7.65 -3.36 -27.44
CA SER A 465 -8.11 -2.22 -26.66
C SER A 465 -9.52 -2.53 -26.12
N PRO A 466 -9.85 -2.09 -24.90
CA PRO A 466 -11.21 -2.22 -24.39
C PRO A 466 -12.19 -1.62 -25.40
N PRO A 467 -13.31 -2.27 -25.71
CA PRO A 467 -14.31 -1.67 -26.60
C PRO A 467 -14.74 -0.32 -26.03
N ALA A 468 -14.93 0.67 -26.92
CA ALA A 468 -15.29 2.02 -26.48
C ALA A 468 -16.65 2.05 -25.77
N SER A 469 -17.55 1.10 -26.02
CA SER A 469 -18.75 0.91 -25.19
C SER A 469 -18.33 0.43 -23.80
N LEU A 470 -18.71 1.17 -22.75
CA LEU A 470 -18.41 1.03 -21.30
C LEU A 470 -18.78 -0.33 -20.65
N ASN A 471 -18.57 -1.43 -21.34
CA ASN A 471 -18.64 -2.77 -20.80
C ASN A 471 -17.21 -3.18 -20.38
N PRO A 472 -16.89 -3.21 -19.08
CA PRO A 472 -15.53 -3.24 -18.52
C PRO A 472 -14.86 -4.60 -18.63
N PHE A 473 -14.94 -5.26 -19.79
CA PHE A 473 -14.52 -6.65 -19.95
C PHE A 473 -13.36 -6.85 -20.91
N ASN A 474 -12.52 -5.84 -21.14
CA ASN A 474 -11.20 -6.13 -21.70
C ASN A 474 -10.09 -5.19 -21.23
N LEU A 475 -9.76 -5.22 -19.94
CA LEU A 475 -8.60 -4.51 -19.40
C LEU A 475 -7.43 -5.50 -19.32
N ASN A 476 -6.74 -5.67 -20.44
CA ASN A 476 -5.38 -6.22 -20.40
C ASN A 476 -4.57 -5.43 -19.37
N THR A 477 -3.66 -6.10 -18.68
CA THR A 477 -2.77 -5.42 -17.73
C THR A 477 -1.80 -4.55 -18.52
N ILE A 478 -1.92 -3.22 -18.37
CA ILE A 478 -1.03 -2.26 -19.03
C ILE A 478 0.03 -1.81 -18.02
N ILE A 479 1.29 -2.00 -18.39
CA ILE A 479 2.48 -1.46 -17.74
C ILE A 479 3.05 -0.39 -18.68
N PRO A 480 2.73 0.90 -18.44
CA PRO A 480 3.31 1.98 -19.22
C PRO A 480 4.80 2.09 -18.85
N LEU A 481 5.62 2.47 -19.84
CA LEU A 481 7.06 2.67 -19.63
C LEU A 481 7.45 4.12 -19.81
N ILE A 482 7.09 4.68 -20.98
CA ILE A 482 7.47 6.01 -21.47
C ILE A 482 6.46 6.42 -22.54
N GLY A 483 6.22 7.71 -22.68
CA GLY A 483 5.49 8.26 -23.81
C GLY A 483 4.00 8.48 -23.61
N GLY A 484 3.47 9.57 -24.16
CA GLY A 484 2.11 10.07 -23.91
C GLY A 484 1.01 9.51 -24.83
N ALA A 485 -0.24 9.36 -24.37
CA ALA A 485 -1.33 8.73 -25.17
C ALA A 485 -1.84 9.52 -26.40
N GLY A 486 -0.98 10.27 -27.09
CA GLY A 486 -1.38 11.22 -28.13
C GLY A 486 -2.31 12.32 -27.56
N ASN A 487 -3.18 12.88 -28.41
CA ASN A 487 -4.06 14.02 -28.12
C ASN A 487 -5.01 13.89 -26.91
N SER A 488 -5.00 12.76 -26.18
CA SER A 488 -5.92 12.49 -25.06
C SER A 488 -5.25 11.91 -23.81
N GLY A 489 -3.90 11.86 -23.73
CA GLY A 489 -3.15 11.44 -22.54
C GLY A 489 -2.07 12.42 -22.12
N ALA A 490 -1.36 12.09 -21.04
CA ALA A 490 -0.23 12.87 -20.54
C ALA A 490 0.85 13.12 -21.62
N VAL A 491 1.56 14.24 -21.54
CA VAL A 491 2.52 14.66 -22.59
C VAL A 491 3.87 13.97 -22.44
N VAL A 492 4.26 13.61 -21.21
CA VAL A 492 5.52 12.94 -20.89
C VAL A 492 5.25 11.93 -19.78
N ASN A 493 5.11 10.66 -20.13
CA ASN A 493 4.81 9.62 -19.15
C ASN A 493 6.02 9.26 -18.28
N ALA A 494 7.25 9.33 -18.80
CA ALA A 494 8.46 9.07 -18.01
C ALA A 494 9.59 10.07 -18.34
N TYR A 495 10.48 10.32 -17.38
CA TYR A 495 11.70 11.11 -17.63
C TYR A 495 12.50 10.36 -18.70
N PRO A 496 12.69 10.92 -19.89
CA PRO A 496 13.13 10.13 -21.04
C PRO A 496 14.59 9.69 -20.93
N GLU A 497 15.42 10.41 -20.19
CA GLU A 497 16.86 10.17 -20.08
C GLU A 497 17.22 9.67 -18.69
N TYR A 498 16.99 8.37 -18.42
CA TYR A 498 17.39 7.73 -17.17
C TYR A 498 18.24 6.50 -17.48
N SER A 499 19.54 6.65 -17.23
CA SER A 499 20.55 5.63 -17.53
C SER A 499 20.62 4.50 -16.51
N SER A 500 19.86 4.60 -15.41
CA SER A 500 19.77 3.54 -14.39
C SER A 500 18.58 2.63 -14.65
N TRP A 501 18.66 1.40 -14.15
CA TRP A 501 17.57 0.44 -14.24
C TRP A 501 16.35 0.91 -13.46
N ARG A 502 15.19 0.83 -14.10
CA ARG A 502 13.87 1.01 -13.51
C ARG A 502 13.17 -0.33 -13.47
N GLU A 503 12.48 -0.59 -12.38
CA GLU A 503 11.57 -1.73 -12.25
C GLU A 503 10.15 -1.19 -12.18
N VAL A 504 9.29 -1.68 -13.07
CA VAL A 504 7.87 -1.33 -13.10
C VAL A 504 7.06 -2.60 -13.11
N SER A 505 5.94 -2.59 -12.40
CA SER A 505 5.08 -3.76 -12.27
C SER A 505 3.61 -3.39 -12.20
N ASN A 506 2.76 -4.33 -12.57
CA ASN A 506 1.32 -4.21 -12.43
C ASN A 506 0.69 -5.60 -12.19
N LEU A 507 -0.48 -5.63 -11.55
CA LEU A 507 -1.23 -6.85 -11.32
C LEU A 507 -1.67 -7.43 -12.67
N VAL A 508 -1.40 -8.71 -12.90
CA VAL A 508 -2.00 -9.46 -14.01
C VAL A 508 -3.46 -9.68 -13.67
N THR A 509 -4.36 -9.35 -14.59
CA THR A 509 -5.80 -9.41 -14.35
C THR A 509 -6.52 -10.11 -15.47
N LYS A 510 -7.55 -10.88 -15.12
CA LYS A 510 -8.57 -11.29 -16.07
C LYS A 510 -9.56 -10.16 -16.32
N ASN A 511 -10.25 -10.26 -17.44
CA ASN A 511 -11.41 -9.44 -17.72
C ASN A 511 -12.47 -9.68 -16.66
N TYR A 512 -13.16 -8.63 -16.22
CA TYR A 512 -14.25 -8.79 -15.26
C TYR A 512 -15.30 -9.78 -15.82
N ASP A 513 -16.02 -10.48 -14.95
CA ASP A 513 -17.23 -11.21 -15.31
C ASP A 513 -18.45 -10.34 -14.97
N SER A 514 -19.56 -10.57 -15.68
CA SER A 514 -20.86 -10.03 -15.34
C SER A 514 -21.25 -10.36 -13.89
N THR A 515 -21.81 -9.36 -13.23
CA THR A 515 -22.06 -9.18 -11.78
C THR A 515 -22.39 -10.44 -10.99
N ILE A 516 -21.56 -10.75 -9.99
CA ILE A 516 -21.94 -11.58 -8.83
C ILE A 516 -22.36 -10.60 -7.72
N ASP A 517 -23.54 -10.78 -7.15
CA ASP A 517 -24.06 -9.98 -6.02
C ASP A 517 -24.09 -8.45 -6.20
N GLY A 518 -24.24 -7.95 -7.44
CA GLY A 518 -24.34 -6.51 -7.73
C GLY A 518 -23.00 -5.76 -7.81
N HIS A 519 -21.87 -6.46 -7.65
CA HIS A 519 -20.51 -5.91 -7.72
C HIS A 519 -19.71 -6.47 -8.91
N TYR A 520 -18.74 -5.70 -9.40
CA TYR A 520 -17.82 -6.12 -10.46
C TYR A 520 -16.73 -7.05 -9.90
N HIS A 521 -16.74 -8.32 -10.32
CA HIS A 521 -15.77 -9.31 -9.89
C HIS A 521 -14.74 -9.60 -10.99
N ARG A 522 -13.46 -9.65 -10.62
CA ARG A 522 -12.41 -10.19 -11.48
C ARG A 522 -12.22 -11.67 -11.18
N PRO A 523 -12.34 -12.55 -12.17
CA PRO A 523 -12.04 -13.96 -11.98
C PRO A 523 -10.60 -14.16 -11.53
N ASP A 524 -10.40 -15.14 -10.65
CA ASP A 524 -9.07 -15.54 -10.18
C ASP A 524 -8.20 -16.07 -11.33
N ILE A 525 -6.89 -15.84 -11.22
CA ILE A 525 -5.88 -16.41 -12.12
C ILE A 525 -5.49 -17.79 -11.63
N ASP A 526 -5.38 -18.75 -12.54
CA ASP A 526 -4.93 -20.11 -12.27
C ASP A 526 -3.68 -20.47 -13.10
N TRP A 527 -3.13 -21.66 -12.84
CA TRP A 527 -1.91 -22.13 -13.51
C TRP A 527 -2.09 -22.36 -15.02
N SER A 528 -3.30 -22.61 -15.50
CA SER A 528 -3.56 -22.73 -16.94
C SER A 528 -3.44 -21.36 -17.63
N ASP A 529 -3.81 -20.28 -16.96
CA ASP A 529 -3.57 -18.93 -17.46
C ASP A 529 -2.09 -18.63 -17.57
N ILE A 530 -1.26 -19.01 -16.59
CA ILE A 530 0.20 -18.81 -16.63
C ILE A 530 0.81 -19.45 -17.89
N SER A 531 0.32 -20.63 -18.27
CA SER A 531 0.82 -21.35 -19.45
C SER A 531 0.48 -20.67 -20.78
N ASN A 532 -0.64 -19.94 -20.84
CA ASN A 532 -1.10 -19.22 -22.03
C ASN A 532 -0.71 -17.74 -22.04
N LEU A 533 -0.25 -17.24 -20.89
CA LEU A 533 0.09 -15.84 -20.68
C LEU A 533 1.15 -15.39 -21.67
N SER A 534 0.86 -14.26 -22.30
CA SER A 534 1.80 -13.54 -23.13
C SER A 534 1.95 -12.11 -22.63
N ILE A 535 3.17 -11.60 -22.73
CA ILE A 535 3.46 -10.18 -22.58
C ILE A 535 3.74 -9.62 -23.99
N ARG A 536 3.14 -8.48 -24.33
CA ARG A 536 3.40 -7.72 -25.56
C ARG A 536 4.13 -6.44 -25.21
N PHE A 537 5.32 -6.24 -25.77
CA PHE A 537 5.88 -4.90 -25.90
C PHE A 537 5.33 -4.26 -27.16
N ARG A 538 4.87 -3.02 -27.06
CA ARG A 538 4.42 -2.21 -28.19
C ARG A 538 5.04 -0.82 -28.10
N SER A 539 5.63 -0.38 -29.20
CA SER A 539 5.97 1.02 -29.40
C SER A 539 5.21 1.60 -30.60
N GLU A 540 4.79 2.86 -30.49
CA GLU A 540 4.03 3.56 -31.54
C GLU A 540 4.64 4.93 -31.79
N ALA A 541 5.02 5.16 -33.04
CA ALA A 541 5.67 6.39 -33.47
C ALA A 541 4.65 7.53 -33.67
N VAL A 542 4.97 8.71 -33.16
CA VAL A 542 4.24 9.96 -33.40
C VAL A 542 5.13 10.90 -34.22
N SER A 543 4.85 10.98 -35.53
CA SER A 543 5.49 11.90 -36.50
C SER A 543 6.93 11.61 -36.93
N GLY A 544 7.45 10.40 -36.68
CA GLY A 544 8.76 9.93 -37.14
C GLY A 544 9.34 8.89 -36.19
N ASP A 545 10.47 8.28 -36.52
CA ASP A 545 11.20 7.44 -35.56
C ASP A 545 12.08 8.34 -34.68
N ASP A 546 11.87 8.28 -33.37
CA ASP A 546 12.71 8.96 -32.39
C ASP A 546 14.09 8.27 -32.23
N LEU A 547 15.08 8.97 -31.65
CA LEU A 547 16.45 8.46 -31.47
C LEU A 547 16.68 7.70 -30.15
N MET A 548 15.60 7.35 -29.46
CA MET A 548 15.66 6.68 -28.16
C MET A 548 15.46 5.15 -28.29
N ASN A 549 16.08 4.41 -27.37
CA ASN A 549 15.94 2.97 -27.21
C ASN A 549 15.46 2.62 -25.80
N ILE A 550 14.60 1.60 -25.72
CA ILE A 550 14.38 0.84 -24.49
C ILE A 550 15.44 -0.25 -24.45
N GLU A 551 16.28 -0.21 -23.42
CA GLU A 551 17.17 -1.32 -23.08
C GLU A 551 16.43 -2.17 -22.04
N LEU A 552 15.88 -3.30 -22.48
CA LEU A 552 15.05 -4.20 -21.69
C LEU A 552 15.92 -5.32 -21.12
N ASP A 553 16.02 -5.41 -19.79
CA ASP A 553 16.74 -6.48 -19.09
C ASP A 553 15.88 -7.72 -18.96
N CYS A 554 14.66 -7.61 -18.43
CA CYS A 554 13.78 -8.75 -18.24
C CYS A 554 12.31 -8.32 -18.19
N ALA A 555 11.42 -9.23 -18.59
CA ALA A 555 10.01 -9.21 -18.20
C ALA A 555 9.70 -10.54 -17.51
N TRP A 556 9.17 -10.53 -16.28
CA TRP A 556 8.96 -11.74 -15.49
C TRP A 556 7.65 -11.68 -14.72
N LEU A 557 7.25 -12.80 -14.12
CA LEU A 557 6.08 -12.89 -13.24
C LEU A 557 6.53 -13.19 -11.81
N GLU A 558 5.90 -12.52 -10.85
CA GLU A 558 5.93 -12.90 -9.45
C GLU A 558 4.58 -13.47 -9.06
N ILE A 559 4.56 -14.68 -8.51
CA ILE A 559 3.32 -15.39 -8.17
C ILE A 559 3.21 -15.47 -6.65
N TYR A 560 2.10 -14.97 -6.13
CA TYR A 560 1.75 -14.93 -4.71
C TYR A 560 0.53 -15.78 -4.45
N GLY A 561 0.46 -16.40 -3.26
CA GLY A 561 -0.71 -17.16 -2.85
C GLY A 561 -0.40 -18.17 -1.77
N ILE A 562 -1.08 -19.31 -1.80
CA ILE A 562 -0.98 -20.34 -0.77
C ILE A 562 -0.10 -21.46 -1.31
N PRO A 563 1.14 -21.63 -0.84
CA PRO A 563 2.00 -22.71 -1.32
C PRO A 563 1.38 -24.06 -0.98
N ASP A 564 1.57 -25.05 -1.86
CA ASP A 564 1.24 -26.42 -1.50
C ASP A 564 2.06 -26.79 -0.26
N LEU A 565 1.42 -27.43 0.73
CA LEU A 565 2.14 -27.91 1.91
C LEU A 565 3.34 -28.71 1.42
N ILE A 566 4.56 -28.19 1.64
CA ILE A 566 5.75 -29.00 1.57
C ILE A 566 5.52 -30.05 2.63
N THR A 567 5.11 -31.26 2.25
CA THR A 567 5.23 -32.40 3.17
C THR A 567 6.66 -32.33 3.67
N PRO A 568 6.89 -32.07 4.97
CA PRO A 568 8.24 -31.89 5.46
C PRO A 568 8.98 -33.14 5.01
N THR A 569 10.06 -32.95 4.26
CA THR A 569 10.93 -34.08 3.91
C THR A 569 11.19 -34.77 5.24
N PRO A 570 10.85 -36.06 5.41
CA PRO A 570 10.99 -36.71 6.70
C PRO A 570 12.41 -36.42 7.14
N THR A 571 12.53 -35.77 8.30
CA THR A 571 13.82 -35.54 8.93
C THR A 571 14.56 -36.88 8.86
N PRO A 572 15.80 -36.91 8.34
CA PRO A 572 16.51 -38.18 8.23
C PRO A 572 16.47 -38.80 9.63
N GLU A 573 15.86 -39.98 9.74
CA GLU A 573 15.80 -40.71 10.99
C GLU A 573 17.24 -40.70 11.54
N LEU A 574 17.43 -40.06 12.68
CA LEU A 574 18.67 -40.19 13.43
C LEU A 574 18.79 -41.67 13.74
N THR A 575 19.60 -42.36 12.93
CA THR A 575 19.97 -43.74 13.17
C THR A 575 20.68 -43.73 14.51
N MET A 576 19.96 -44.17 15.54
CA MET A 576 20.49 -44.36 16.88
C MET A 576 21.67 -45.33 16.78
N VAL A 577 22.88 -44.78 16.77
CA VAL A 577 24.09 -45.57 16.92
C VAL A 577 24.05 -46.14 18.35
N PRO A 578 24.06 -47.46 18.54
CA PRO A 578 24.01 -48.03 19.88
C PRO A 578 25.23 -47.57 20.68
N LEU A 579 24.98 -46.91 21.81
CA LEU A 579 26.02 -46.47 22.72
C LEU A 579 26.80 -47.69 23.23
N ILE A 580 28.11 -47.70 22.97
CA ILE A 580 29.04 -48.64 23.58
C ILE A 580 29.03 -48.36 25.10
N PRO A 581 28.87 -49.38 25.97
CA PRO A 581 28.83 -49.19 27.41
C PRO A 581 30.20 -48.70 27.91
N GLY A 582 30.29 -47.38 28.12
CA GLY A 582 31.50 -46.66 28.55
C GLY A 582 31.37 -45.14 28.44
N SER A 583 30.49 -44.63 27.57
CA SER A 583 30.37 -43.19 27.27
C SER A 583 29.42 -42.39 28.20
N ILE A 584 28.71 -43.07 29.11
CA ILE A 584 27.70 -42.43 29.99
C ILE A 584 28.37 -41.56 31.08
N ILE A 585 29.59 -41.91 31.52
CA ILE A 585 30.27 -41.17 32.60
C ILE A 585 30.82 -39.82 32.09
N VAL A 586 31.25 -39.74 30.82
CA VAL A 586 31.84 -38.52 30.25
C VAL A 586 30.75 -37.48 29.91
N ILE A 587 29.60 -37.92 29.39
CA ILE A 587 28.49 -37.02 29.03
C ILE A 587 27.83 -36.43 30.28
N ILE A 588 27.66 -37.22 31.35
CA ILE A 588 27.10 -36.73 32.63
C ILE A 588 28.04 -35.73 33.31
N MET A 589 29.37 -35.93 33.24
CA MET A 589 30.33 -34.95 33.77
C MET A 589 30.36 -33.63 32.98
N ILE A 590 30.19 -33.66 31.66
CA ILE A 590 30.13 -32.44 30.82
C ILE A 590 28.82 -31.67 31.09
N LEU A 591 27.69 -32.35 31.19
CA LEU A 591 26.40 -31.72 31.50
C LEU A 591 26.36 -31.11 32.92
N LEU A 592 26.92 -31.78 33.92
CA LEU A 592 27.03 -31.22 35.28
C LEU A 592 27.97 -30.00 35.34
N THR A 593 29.02 -29.98 34.52
CA THR A 593 29.94 -28.83 34.46
C THR A 593 29.30 -27.61 33.79
N ILE A 594 28.48 -27.82 32.74
CA ILE A 594 27.75 -26.75 32.05
C ILE A 594 26.64 -26.15 32.94
N VAL A 595 25.93 -26.99 33.71
CA VAL A 595 24.89 -26.52 34.65
C VAL A 595 25.49 -25.68 35.78
N PHE A 596 26.68 -26.01 36.30
CA PHE A 596 27.37 -25.19 37.31
C PHE A 596 27.91 -23.87 36.76
N ILE A 597 28.34 -23.81 35.49
CA ILE A 597 28.81 -22.57 34.85
C ILE A 597 27.65 -21.61 34.54
N CYS A 598 26.46 -22.14 34.22
CA CYS A 598 25.27 -21.33 34.00
C CYS A 598 24.65 -20.80 35.31
N ALA A 599 24.74 -21.56 36.41
CA ALA A 599 24.21 -21.14 37.71
C ALA A 599 25.05 -20.01 38.37
N ASP A 600 26.39 -20.01 38.23
CA ASP A 600 27.24 -18.96 38.82
C ASP A 600 27.18 -17.62 38.04
N LYS A 601 26.76 -17.63 36.78
CA LYS A 601 26.50 -16.40 35.99
C LYS A 601 25.13 -15.76 36.28
N PHE A 602 24.17 -16.53 36.79
CA PHE A 602 22.82 -16.00 37.10
C PHE A 602 22.73 -15.39 38.50
N LEU A 603 23.60 -15.79 39.44
CA LEU A 603 23.63 -15.28 40.83
C LEU A 603 24.52 -14.05 41.06
N LYS A 604 25.25 -13.57 40.03
CA LYS A 604 26.12 -12.37 40.11
C LYS A 604 25.56 -11.12 39.41
N ARG A 605 24.29 -11.15 38.96
CA ARG A 605 23.59 -9.99 38.38
C ARG A 605 22.39 -9.49 39.20
N SER A 606 22.19 -10.05 40.39
CA SER A 606 21.12 -9.68 41.32
C SER A 606 21.68 -9.50 42.73
N PHE A 607 22.57 -8.52 42.88
CA PHE A 607 22.86 -7.79 44.11
C PHE A 607 23.27 -6.36 43.78
#